data_AF-A0A354ZKB0-F1
#
_entry.id   AF-A0A354ZKB0-F1
#
_cell.length_a   1.000
_cell.length_b   1.000
_cell.length_c   1.000
_cell.angle_alpha   90.00
_cell.angle_beta   90.00
_cell.angle_gamma   90.00
#
_symmetry.space_group_name_H-M   'P 1'
#
loop_
_entity.id
_entity.type
_entity.pdbx_description
1 polymer ?
#
loop_
_entity_poly.entity_id
_entity_poly.type
_entity_poly.pdbx_seq_one_letter_code
_entity_poly.pdbx_strand_id
1 'polypeptide(L)'
;MQRLIKRVATSISEPLGRHMAWIPFSCRLGPQYCRSKAAIREHENMGVDERQNYILKGVQRIVRHAFFHNEFYGGVYREHGFAPDQLVTFDDICRIPVVTKALLKSVSIDRRSSRQFGRILVNTGGTSGEPLHFYLDRGAIAREWGHMHRIW
;
A
#
# COMPACT_ATOMS: atom_id res chain seq x y z
N MET A 1 -5.48 2.06 22.99
CA MET A 1 -6.48 2.44 21.96
C MET A 1 -7.10 1.22 21.25
N GLN A 2 -6.33 0.29 20.68
CA GLN A 2 -6.86 -0.91 19.99
C GLN A 2 -7.78 -1.79 20.85
N ARG A 3 -7.47 -1.99 22.14
CA ARG A 3 -8.33 -2.74 23.09
C ARG A 3 -9.69 -2.07 23.33
N LEU A 4 -9.75 -0.74 23.25
CA LEU A 4 -10.97 0.04 23.48
C LEU A 4 -11.90 -0.06 22.26
N ILE A 5 -11.34 0.11 21.05
CA ILE A 5 -12.08 -0.06 19.78
C ILE A 5 -12.59 -1.50 19.65
N LYS A 6 -11.76 -2.49 19.98
CA LYS A 6 -12.17 -3.91 19.95
C LYS A 6 -13.32 -4.17 20.91
N ARG A 7 -13.26 -3.65 22.15
CA ARG A 7 -14.36 -3.77 23.13
C ARG A 7 -15.66 -3.13 22.64
N VAL A 8 -15.58 -1.92 22.08
CA VAL A 8 -16.75 -1.21 21.54
C VAL A 8 -17.33 -1.96 20.34
N ALA A 9 -16.49 -2.46 19.43
CA ALA A 9 -16.96 -3.23 18.28
C ALA A 9 -17.63 -4.55 18.71
N THR A 10 -17.09 -5.24 19.72
CA THR A 10 -17.69 -6.47 20.28
C THR A 10 -18.89 -6.22 21.18
N SER A 11 -19.13 -4.97 21.62
CA SER A 11 -20.28 -4.61 22.45
C SER A 11 -21.49 -4.15 21.62
N ILE A 12 -21.33 -4.01 20.30
CA ILE A 12 -22.46 -3.73 19.41
C ILE A 12 -23.30 -5.00 19.32
N SER A 13 -24.54 -4.94 19.79
CA SER A 13 -25.47 -6.05 19.65
C SER A 13 -25.68 -6.40 18.18
N GLU A 14 -25.91 -7.68 17.89
CA GLU A 14 -26.08 -8.18 16.53
C GLU A 14 -27.15 -7.44 15.70
N PRO A 15 -28.33 -7.05 16.26
CA PRO A 15 -29.31 -6.23 15.54
C PRO A 15 -28.77 -4.86 15.13
N LEU A 16 -28.06 -4.18 16.02
CA LEU A 16 -27.40 -2.90 15.74
C LEU A 16 -26.31 -3.06 14.66
N GLY A 17 -25.56 -4.15 14.71
CA GLY A 17 -24.58 -4.51 13.69
C GLY A 17 -25.21 -4.68 12.29
N ARG A 18 -26.38 -5.33 12.20
CA ARG A 18 -27.13 -5.46 10.94
C ARG A 18 -27.53 -4.10 10.38
N HIS A 19 -28.02 -3.18 11.20
CA HIS A 19 -28.36 -1.83 10.74
C HIS A 19 -27.14 -1.03 10.27
N MET A 20 -25.99 -1.17 10.95
CA MET A 20 -24.75 -0.54 10.52
C MET A 20 -24.25 -1.08 9.17
N ALA A 21 -24.57 -2.31 8.81
CA ALA A 21 -24.20 -2.88 7.50
C ALA A 21 -24.88 -2.16 6.33
N TRP A 22 -26.02 -1.50 6.56
CA TRP A 22 -26.75 -0.74 5.53
C TRP A 22 -26.10 0.61 5.22
N ILE A 23 -25.19 1.09 6.08
CA ILE A 23 -24.46 2.33 5.83
C ILE A 23 -23.54 2.10 4.62
N PRO A 24 -23.61 2.96 3.58
CA PRO A 24 -22.76 2.83 2.41
C PRO A 24 -21.27 2.81 2.76
N PHE A 25 -20.49 1.98 2.06
CA PHE A 25 -19.04 1.89 2.28
C PHE A 25 -18.31 3.23 2.04
N SER A 26 -18.86 4.11 1.19
CA SER A 26 -18.36 5.48 1.02
C SER A 26 -18.39 6.28 2.32
N CYS A 27 -19.43 6.11 3.13
CA CYS A 27 -19.56 6.76 4.44
C CYS A 27 -18.70 6.06 5.50
N ARG A 28 -18.61 4.71 5.47
CA ARG A 28 -17.83 3.94 6.45
C ARG A 28 -16.32 4.03 6.26
N LEU A 29 -15.83 4.01 5.02
CA LEU A 29 -14.40 3.99 4.68
C LEU A 29 -13.89 5.36 4.19
N GLY A 30 -14.81 6.28 3.92
CA GLY A 30 -14.50 7.68 3.63
C GLY A 30 -13.93 7.96 2.24
N PRO A 31 -13.37 9.17 2.04
CA PRO A 31 -12.98 9.67 0.72
C PRO A 31 -11.94 8.83 0.01
N GLN A 32 -11.06 8.16 0.76
CA GLN A 32 -9.99 7.34 0.17
C GLN A 32 -10.55 6.12 -0.58
N TYR A 33 -11.63 5.53 -0.07
CA TYR A 33 -12.35 4.44 -0.75
C TYR A 33 -12.99 4.93 -2.04
N CYS A 34 -13.68 6.08 -2.01
CA CYS A 34 -14.28 6.68 -3.21
C CYS A 34 -13.22 7.00 -4.27
N ARG A 35 -12.07 7.57 -3.88
CA ARG A 35 -10.95 7.83 -4.79
C ARG A 35 -10.40 6.55 -5.41
N SER A 36 -10.26 5.48 -4.62
CA SER A 36 -9.82 4.18 -5.12
C SER A 36 -10.81 3.61 -6.15
N LYS A 37 -12.12 3.64 -5.86
CA LYS A 37 -13.15 3.21 -6.83
C LYS A 37 -13.12 4.02 -8.13
N ALA A 38 -12.97 5.33 -8.03
CA ALA A 38 -12.87 6.21 -9.20
C ALA A 38 -11.63 5.86 -10.04
N ALA A 39 -10.46 5.73 -9.41
CA ALA A 39 -9.22 5.38 -10.09
C ALA A 39 -9.28 4.00 -10.77
N ILE A 40 -9.92 3.02 -10.13
CA ILE A 40 -10.15 1.69 -10.71
C ILE A 40 -11.00 1.78 -11.98
N ARG A 41 -12.14 2.50 -11.91
CA ARG A 41 -13.03 2.69 -13.07
C ARG A 41 -12.32 3.43 -14.20
N GLU A 42 -11.53 4.45 -13.89
CA GLU A 42 -10.74 5.19 -14.87
C GLU A 42 -9.73 4.27 -15.56
N HIS A 43 -8.95 3.51 -14.78
CA HIS A 43 -7.96 2.56 -15.31
C HIS A 43 -8.57 1.47 -16.20
N GLU A 44 -9.77 0.99 -15.87
CA GLU A 44 -10.47 -0.02 -16.69
C GLU A 44 -10.86 0.50 -18.08
N ASN A 45 -11.11 1.81 -18.21
CA ASN A 45 -11.46 2.41 -19.50
C ASN A 45 -10.23 2.80 -20.33
N MET A 46 -9.02 2.70 -19.78
CA MET A 46 -7.78 3.03 -20.49
C MET A 46 -7.41 1.96 -21.53
N GLY A 47 -6.87 2.41 -22.66
CA GLY A 47 -6.16 1.56 -23.62
C GLY A 47 -4.84 1.01 -23.08
N VAL A 48 -4.20 0.10 -23.82
CA VAL A 48 -2.94 -0.55 -23.38
C VAL A 48 -1.85 0.47 -23.09
N ASP A 49 -1.59 1.38 -24.03
CA ASP A 49 -0.53 2.40 -23.91
C ASP A 49 -0.81 3.38 -22.76
N GLU A 50 -2.08 3.76 -22.58
CA GLU A 50 -2.53 4.61 -21.48
C GLU A 50 -2.32 3.94 -20.12
N ARG A 51 -2.65 2.65 -19.99
CA ARG A 51 -2.40 1.86 -18.77
C ARG A 51 -0.92 1.75 -18.47
N GLN A 52 -0.09 1.47 -19.48
CA GLN A 52 1.37 1.41 -19.30
C GLN A 52 1.92 2.75 -18.80
N ASN A 53 1.50 3.87 -19.40
CA ASN A 53 1.90 5.21 -18.95
C ASN A 53 1.41 5.51 -17.52
N TYR A 54 0.17 5.12 -17.19
CA TYR A 54 -0.39 5.25 -15.84
C TYR A 54 0.46 4.51 -14.79
N ILE A 55 0.80 3.24 -15.07
CA ILE A 55 1.62 2.42 -14.20
C ILE A 55 3.04 3.01 -14.09
N LEU A 56 3.66 3.38 -15.21
CA LEU A 56 5.01 3.96 -15.23
C LEU A 56 5.10 5.21 -14.36
N LYS A 57 4.16 6.16 -14.50
CA LYS A 57 4.09 7.37 -13.65
C LYS A 57 3.94 7.01 -12.17
N GLY A 58 3.11 6.02 -11.87
CA GLY A 58 2.93 5.50 -10.52
C GLY A 58 4.23 4.95 -9.93
N VAL A 59 4.93 4.11 -10.69
CA VAL A 59 6.21 3.49 -10.30
C VAL A 59 7.31 4.53 -10.16
N GLN A 60 7.47 5.45 -11.10
CA GLN A 60 8.44 6.56 -11.02
C GLN A 60 8.27 7.35 -9.72
N ARG A 61 7.02 7.70 -9.34
CA ARG A 61 6.75 8.40 -8.09
C ARG A 61 7.20 7.59 -6.86
N ILE A 62 6.90 6.29 -6.82
CA ILE A 62 7.28 5.41 -5.70
C ILE A 62 8.80 5.27 -5.62
N VAL A 63 9.45 5.02 -6.76
CA VAL A 63 10.90 4.83 -6.86
C VAL A 63 11.66 6.09 -6.49
N ARG A 64 11.24 7.26 -6.98
CA ARG A 64 11.84 8.55 -6.58
C ARG A 64 11.71 8.78 -5.09
N HIS A 65 10.52 8.57 -4.53
CA HIS A 65 10.30 8.71 -3.09
C HIS A 65 11.19 7.77 -2.29
N ALA A 66 11.27 6.50 -2.68
CA ALA A 66 12.12 5.51 -2.02
C ALA A 66 13.61 5.89 -2.09
N PHE A 67 14.10 6.31 -3.26
CA PHE A 67 15.50 6.67 -3.48
C PHE A 67 15.94 7.92 -2.70
N PHE A 68 15.12 8.98 -2.71
CA PHE A 68 15.49 10.27 -2.12
C PHE A 68 15.10 10.40 -0.65
N HIS A 69 14.06 9.70 -0.18
CA HIS A 69 13.50 9.90 1.16
C HIS A 69 13.56 8.68 2.07
N ASN A 70 14.14 7.57 1.61
CA ASN A 70 14.44 6.43 2.46
C ASN A 70 15.89 5.96 2.26
N GLU A 71 16.69 6.07 3.32
CA GLU A 71 18.12 5.73 3.28
C GLU A 71 18.37 4.28 2.89
N PHE A 72 17.55 3.34 3.36
CA PHE A 72 17.69 1.92 3.04
C PHE A 72 17.45 1.65 1.54
N TYR A 73 16.31 2.10 0.99
CA TYR A 73 16.03 1.89 -0.44
C TYR A 73 17.00 2.66 -1.33
N GLY A 74 17.32 3.91 -0.98
CA GLY A 74 18.32 4.70 -1.70
C GLY A 74 19.71 4.06 -1.67
N GLY A 75 20.11 3.45 -0.55
CA GLY A 75 21.35 2.67 -0.43
C GLY A 75 21.36 1.47 -1.38
N VAL A 76 20.34 0.61 -1.28
CA VAL A 76 20.19 -0.58 -2.15
C VAL A 76 20.24 -0.18 -3.63
N TYR A 77 19.54 0.89 -4.01
CA TYR A 77 19.51 1.33 -5.41
C TYR A 77 20.86 1.85 -5.90
N ARG A 78 21.55 2.68 -5.10
CA ARG A 78 22.90 3.18 -5.45
C ARG A 78 23.93 2.07 -5.54
N GLU A 79 23.90 1.09 -4.63
CA GLU A 79 24.79 -0.09 -4.65
C GLU A 79 24.64 -0.91 -5.95
N HIS A 80 23.44 -0.91 -6.54
CA HIS A 80 23.17 -1.59 -7.81
C HIS A 80 23.31 -0.67 -9.03
N GLY A 81 23.87 0.55 -8.86
CA GLY A 81 24.04 1.51 -9.95
C GLY A 81 22.72 2.05 -10.54
N PHE A 82 21.62 1.90 -9.81
CA PHE A 82 20.29 2.30 -10.25
C PHE A 82 19.92 3.70 -9.74
N ALA A 83 19.38 4.53 -10.63
CA ALA A 83 18.86 5.86 -10.32
C ALA A 83 17.44 6.03 -10.88
N PRO A 84 16.54 6.78 -10.21
CA PRO A 84 15.16 6.94 -10.67
C PRO A 84 15.01 7.51 -12.08
N ASP A 85 15.99 8.29 -12.53
CA ASP A 85 15.99 8.96 -13.83
C ASP A 85 16.23 7.97 -14.99
N GLN A 86 16.63 6.72 -14.68
CA GLN A 86 16.76 5.62 -15.65
C GLN A 86 15.42 4.97 -15.99
N LEU A 87 14.33 5.29 -15.28
CA LEU A 87 12.98 4.80 -15.58
C LEU A 87 12.29 5.73 -16.58
N VAL A 88 12.49 5.50 -17.88
CA VAL A 88 11.93 6.36 -18.95
C VAL A 88 10.73 5.71 -19.63
N THR A 89 10.77 4.38 -19.76
CA THR A 89 9.79 3.55 -20.45
C THR A 89 9.17 2.51 -19.51
N PHE A 90 8.07 1.89 -19.93
CA PHE A 90 7.42 0.84 -19.14
C PHE A 90 8.35 -0.37 -18.92
N ASP A 91 9.16 -0.73 -19.92
CA ASP A 91 10.07 -1.88 -19.83
C ASP A 91 11.24 -1.64 -18.87
N ASP A 92 11.57 -0.38 -18.58
CA ASP A 92 12.62 -0.04 -17.61
C ASP A 92 12.26 -0.44 -16.17
N ILE A 93 10.98 -0.73 -15.87
CA ILE A 93 10.54 -1.21 -14.55
C ILE A 93 11.31 -2.48 -14.15
N CYS A 94 11.67 -3.33 -15.11
CA CYS A 94 12.47 -4.54 -14.88
C CYS A 94 13.90 -4.25 -14.41
N ARG A 95 14.38 -3.00 -14.53
CA ARG A 95 15.71 -2.58 -14.06
C ARG A 95 15.72 -2.19 -12.58
N ILE A 96 14.56 -2.05 -11.94
CA ILE A 96 14.48 -1.69 -10.52
C ILE A 96 15.11 -2.81 -9.69
N PRO A 97 16.11 -2.51 -8.83
CA PRO A 97 16.74 -3.52 -8.00
C PRO A 97 15.73 -4.25 -7.10
N VAL A 98 15.83 -5.58 -7.08
CA VAL A 98 14.93 -6.43 -6.30
C VAL A 98 15.28 -6.35 -4.82
N VAL A 99 14.33 -5.88 -4.01
CA VAL A 99 14.47 -5.83 -2.55
C VAL A 99 13.93 -7.13 -1.95
N THR A 100 14.83 -7.97 -1.45
CA THR A 100 14.49 -9.29 -0.90
C THR A 100 13.99 -9.21 0.54
N LYS A 101 13.27 -10.25 1.00
CA LYS A 101 12.87 -10.39 2.41
C LYS A 101 14.08 -10.37 3.36
N ALA A 102 15.22 -10.95 2.94
CA ALA A 102 16.45 -10.95 3.72
C ALA A 102 17.01 -9.53 3.92
N LEU A 103 17.07 -8.72 2.85
CA LEU A 103 17.49 -7.32 2.94
C LEU A 103 16.57 -6.50 3.85
N LEU A 104 15.25 -6.71 3.76
CA LEU A 104 14.32 -6.02 4.65
C LEU A 104 14.53 -6.40 6.13
N LYS A 105 14.94 -7.63 6.41
CA LYS A 105 15.20 -8.10 7.79
C LYS A 105 16.59 -7.71 8.31
N SER A 106 17.54 -7.34 7.45
CA SER A 106 18.87 -6.92 7.88
C SER A 106 18.88 -5.52 8.53
N VAL A 107 17.79 -4.75 8.39
CA VAL A 107 17.63 -3.44 9.00
C VAL A 107 16.36 -3.35 9.84
N SER A 108 16.35 -2.45 10.82
CA SER A 108 15.15 -2.19 11.62
C SER A 108 14.00 -1.68 10.76
N ILE A 109 12.76 -1.98 11.17
CA ILE A 109 11.54 -1.56 10.46
C ILE A 109 11.51 -0.04 10.24
N ASP A 110 12.02 0.76 11.17
CA ASP A 110 12.04 2.22 11.05
C ASP A 110 13.02 2.73 9.98
N ARG A 111 14.14 2.05 9.72
CA ARG A 111 15.08 2.43 8.65
C ARG A 111 14.50 2.19 7.26
N ARG A 112 13.69 1.15 7.10
CA ARG A 112 13.03 0.78 5.83
C ARG A 112 11.60 1.29 5.70
N SER A 113 11.19 2.26 6.53
CA SER A 113 9.84 2.84 6.50
C SER A 113 9.88 4.36 6.51
N SER A 114 8.89 5.00 5.91
CA SER A 114 8.69 6.45 6.07
C SER A 114 8.00 6.76 7.40
N ARG A 115 8.38 7.89 8.03
CA ARG A 115 7.70 8.40 9.22
C ARG A 115 6.39 9.06 8.79
N GLN A 116 5.26 8.52 9.24
CA GLN A 116 3.94 9.07 8.98
C GLN A 116 3.02 8.87 10.18
N PHE A 117 2.18 9.86 10.46
CA PHE A 117 1.24 9.83 11.58
C PHE A 117 0.13 8.79 11.38
N GLY A 118 -0.07 7.94 12.41
CA GLY A 118 -1.06 6.86 12.44
C GLY A 118 -0.81 5.74 11.45
N ARG A 119 0.47 5.46 11.17
CA ARG A 119 0.88 4.19 10.60
C ARG A 119 0.47 3.02 11.52
N ILE A 120 0.07 1.90 10.94
CA ILE A 120 -0.37 0.71 11.65
C ILE A 120 0.67 -0.38 11.44
N LEU A 121 1.21 -0.94 12.52
CA LEU A 121 2.11 -2.09 12.46
C LEU A 121 1.31 -3.35 12.12
N VAL A 122 1.71 -4.01 11.04
CA VAL A 122 1.15 -5.29 10.60
C VAL A 122 2.29 -6.26 10.29
N ASN A 123 1.95 -7.52 10.06
CA ASN A 123 2.89 -8.52 9.60
C ASN A 123 2.29 -9.40 8.52
N THR A 124 3.16 -10.07 7.77
CA THR A 124 2.76 -11.14 6.86
C THR A 124 2.46 -12.40 7.68
N GLY A 125 1.29 -13.02 7.49
CA GLY A 125 1.07 -14.40 7.90
C GLY A 125 1.82 -15.37 6.99
N GLY A 126 2.26 -16.53 7.49
CA GLY A 126 2.87 -17.55 6.64
C GLY A 126 3.35 -18.78 7.40
N THR A 127 3.24 -19.95 6.77
CA THR A 127 3.69 -21.26 7.27
C THR A 127 5.19 -21.51 7.05
N SER A 128 5.85 -20.70 6.23
CA SER A 128 7.23 -20.88 5.74
C SER A 128 8.33 -20.22 6.59
N GLY A 129 8.01 -19.73 7.80
CA GLY A 129 8.99 -19.20 8.75
C GLY A 129 8.57 -17.89 9.43
N GLU A 130 9.55 -17.04 9.76
CA GLU A 130 9.31 -15.83 10.56
C GLU A 130 8.53 -14.75 9.78
N PRO A 131 7.48 -14.15 10.37
CA PRO A 131 6.71 -13.05 9.79
C PRO A 131 7.56 -11.83 9.43
N LEU A 132 7.25 -11.18 8.31
CA LEU A 132 7.79 -9.87 7.97
C LEU A 132 6.87 -8.78 8.52
N HIS A 133 7.39 -7.96 9.43
CA HIS A 133 6.67 -6.80 9.95
C HIS A 133 6.84 -5.58 9.03
N PHE A 134 5.79 -4.79 8.85
CA PHE A 134 5.80 -3.54 8.07
C PHE A 134 4.67 -2.61 8.52
N TYR A 135 4.71 -1.36 8.06
CA TYR A 135 3.71 -0.35 8.38
C TYR A 135 2.75 -0.10 7.22
N LEU A 136 1.47 0.02 7.52
CA LEU A 136 0.44 0.53 6.60
C LEU A 136 0.11 1.99 6.94
N ASP A 137 -0.14 2.82 5.92
CA ASP A 137 -0.72 4.14 6.13
C ASP A 137 -2.22 4.04 6.49
N ARG A 138 -2.77 5.12 7.05
CA ARG A 138 -4.18 5.19 7.47
C ARG A 138 -5.18 4.89 6.34
N GLY A 139 -4.81 5.19 5.10
CA GLY A 139 -5.67 5.02 3.93
C GLY A 139 -5.59 3.63 3.31
N ALA A 140 -4.68 2.75 3.75
CA ALA A 140 -4.43 1.46 3.12
C ALA A 140 -5.68 0.58 3.07
N ILE A 141 -6.37 0.42 4.20
CA ILE A 141 -7.58 -0.40 4.30
C ILE A 141 -8.68 0.13 3.37
N ALA A 142 -8.91 1.45 3.35
CA ALA A 142 -9.93 2.05 2.49
C ALA A 142 -9.62 1.86 0.99
N ARG A 143 -8.34 1.88 0.59
CA ARG A 143 -7.92 1.56 -0.79
C ARG A 143 -8.15 0.08 -1.10
N GLU A 144 -7.74 -0.81 -0.21
CA GLU A 144 -7.87 -2.26 -0.39
C GLU A 144 -9.34 -2.68 -0.59
N TRP A 145 -10.25 -2.16 0.23
CA TRP A 145 -11.70 -2.40 0.06
C TRP A 145 -12.24 -1.88 -1.28
N GLY A 146 -11.66 -0.83 -1.85
CA GLY A 146 -12.00 -0.34 -3.19
C GLY A 146 -11.73 -1.40 -4.24
N HIS A 147 -10.59 -2.09 -4.15
CA HIS A 147 -10.24 -3.21 -5.03
C HIS A 147 -11.04 -4.48 -4.73
N MET A 148 -11.26 -4.82 -3.46
CA MET A 148 -12.05 -6.00 -3.09
C MET A 148 -13.47 -5.93 -3.65
N HIS A 149 -14.18 -4.81 -3.50
CA HIS A 149 -15.52 -4.66 -4.09
C HIS A 149 -15.56 -4.54 -5.61
N ARG A 150 -14.40 -4.44 -6.27
CA ARG A 150 -14.35 -4.49 -7.74
C ARG A 150 -14.14 -5.90 -8.26
N ILE A 151 -13.33 -6.69 -7.56
CA ILE A 151 -12.92 -8.04 -7.98
C ILE A 151 -13.96 -9.08 -7.58
N TRP A 152 -14.59 -8.90 -6.41
CA TRP A 152 -15.65 -9.75 -5.86
C TRP A 152 -17.01 -9.07 -5.99
#